data_AF-A0A9E5UG63-F1
#
_entry.id   AF-A0A9E5UG63-F1
#
_cell.length_a   1.000
_cell.length_b   1.000
_cell.length_c   1.000
_cell.angle_alpha   90.00
_cell.angle_beta   90.00
_cell.angle_gamma   90.00
#
_symmetry.space_group_name_H-M   'P 1'
#
loop_
_entity.id
_entity.type
_entity.pdbx_description
1 polymer ?
#
loop_
_entity_poly.entity_id
_entity_poly.type
_entity_poly.pdbx_seq_one_letter_code
_entity_poly.pdbx_strand_id
1 'polypeptide(L)' 'GTDNEASYTNIDPGTYTFKVKGSNNDGVWNEQATSLTIIISPPFWRTWWFYGVIGVTVIGLFFII' A
#
# COMPACT_ATOMS: atom_id res chain seq x y z
N GLY A 1 -2.52 -26.11 11.51
CA GLY A 1 -2.97 -25.00 10.66
C GLY A 1 -2.54 -25.32 9.25
N THR A 2 -3.47 -25.42 8.32
CA THR A 2 -3.19 -25.64 6.90
C THR A 2 -3.16 -24.35 6.11
N ASP A 3 -3.66 -23.25 6.69
CA ASP A 3 -3.70 -21.95 6.04
C ASP A 3 -2.37 -21.22 6.21
N ASN A 4 -1.74 -20.94 5.09
CA ASN A 4 -0.48 -20.22 4.96
C ASN A 4 -0.66 -18.88 4.21
N GLU A 5 -1.87 -18.31 4.28
CA GLU A 5 -2.22 -17.03 3.68
C GLU A 5 -2.65 -15.98 4.71
N ALA A 6 -2.41 -14.71 4.41
CA ALA A 6 -2.92 -13.58 5.15
C ALA A 6 -3.40 -12.53 4.14
N SER A 7 -4.67 -12.12 4.23
CA SER A 7 -5.26 -11.14 3.34
C SER A 7 -5.52 -9.83 4.07
N TYR A 8 -5.03 -8.74 3.50
CA TYR A 8 -5.24 -7.39 4.01
C TYR A 8 -5.91 -6.54 2.92
N THR A 9 -6.99 -5.86 3.27
CA THR A 9 -7.76 -5.02 2.34
C THR A 9 -7.81 -3.58 2.84
N ASN A 10 -8.06 -2.64 1.92
CA ASN A 10 -8.19 -1.21 2.24
C ASN A 10 -6.99 -0.60 3.00
N ILE A 11 -5.76 -1.02 2.65
CA ILE A 11 -4.54 -0.40 3.20
C ILE A 11 -4.27 0.90 2.46
N ASP A 12 -4.04 1.96 3.22
CA ASP A 12 -3.66 3.26 2.68
C ASP A 12 -2.30 3.24 1.95
N PRO A 13 -2.03 4.22 1.08
CA PRO A 13 -0.72 4.38 0.47
C PRO A 13 0.39 4.56 1.51
N GLY A 14 1.50 3.84 1.34
CA GLY A 14 2.61 3.87 2.29
C GLY A 14 3.60 2.74 2.07
N THR A 15 4.61 2.70 2.93
CA THR A 15 5.62 1.63 2.96
C THR A 15 5.37 0.75 4.17
N TYR A 16 5.15 -0.53 3.92
CA TYR A 16 4.83 -1.54 4.93
C TYR A 16 5.89 -2.64 4.95
N THR A 17 6.09 -3.26 6.11
CA THR A 17 6.93 -4.45 6.25
C THR A 17 6.07 -5.62 6.70
N PHE A 18 5.86 -6.58 5.81
CA PHE A 18 5.27 -7.86 6.17
C PHE A 18 6.32 -8.72 6.88
N LYS A 19 5.99 -9.24 8.07
CA LYS A 19 6.89 -10.09 8.87
C LYS A 19 6.22 -11.42 9.17
N VAL A 20 6.93 -12.51 8.93
CA VAL A 20 6.45 -13.87 9.21
C VAL A 20 7.40 -14.60 10.14
N LYS A 21 6.83 -15.30 11.13
CA LYS A 21 7.51 -16.25 12.01
C LYS A 21 6.75 -17.58 11.94
N GLY A 22 7.48 -18.68 12.06
CA GLY A 22 6.91 -20.02 12.15
C GLY A 22 7.55 -20.81 13.27
N SER A 23 6.86 -21.84 13.74
CA SER A 23 7.37 -22.84 14.67
C SER A 23 7.49 -24.21 14.01
N ASN A 24 8.38 -25.06 14.52
CA ASN A 24 8.41 -26.48 14.15
C ASN A 24 7.34 -27.28 14.94
N ASN A 25 7.29 -28.60 14.73
CA ASN A 25 6.36 -29.51 15.41
C ASN A 25 6.55 -29.58 16.94
N ASP A 26 7.73 -29.20 17.43
CA ASP A 26 8.08 -29.17 18.85
C ASP A 26 7.75 -27.81 19.50
N GLY A 27 7.11 -26.90 18.76
CA GLY A 27 6.74 -25.57 19.25
C GLY A 27 7.92 -24.58 19.33
N VAL A 28 9.09 -24.94 18.80
CA VAL A 28 10.24 -24.04 18.73
C VAL A 28 10.02 -23.03 17.61
N TRP A 29 9.87 -21.76 17.99
CA TRP A 29 9.70 -20.64 17.06
C TRP A 29 11.04 -20.18 16.49
N ASN A 30 11.03 -19.70 15.25
CA ASN A 30 12.15 -18.96 14.71
C ASN A 30 12.36 -17.64 15.48
N GLU A 31 13.59 -17.39 15.96
CA GLU A 31 13.98 -16.14 16.62
C GLU A 31 13.94 -14.95 15.66
N GLN A 32 14.37 -15.14 14.40
CA GLN A 32 14.46 -14.11 13.36
C GLN A 32 13.27 -14.18 12.38
N ALA A 33 12.43 -13.15 12.36
CA ALA A 33 11.33 -13.08 11.40
C ALA A 33 11.83 -12.79 9.98
N THR A 34 11.33 -13.52 8.99
CA THR A 34 11.51 -13.16 7.57
C THR A 34 10.66 -11.93 7.27
N SER A 35 11.22 -10.95 6.56
CA SER A 35 10.58 -9.67 6.28
C SER A 35 10.47 -9.40 4.78
N LEU A 36 9.35 -8.81 4.33
CA LEU A 36 9.10 -8.36 2.96
C LEU A 36 8.62 -6.91 2.97
N THR A 37 9.26 -6.05 2.19
CA THR A 37 8.83 -4.65 2.03
C THR A 37 7.76 -4.55 0.96
N ILE A 38 6.63 -3.95 1.30
CA ILE A 38 5.49 -3.72 0.41
C ILE A 38 5.31 -2.21 0.27
N ILE A 39 5.33 -1.70 -0.96
CA ILE A 39 5.14 -0.28 -1.26
C ILE A 39 3.79 -0.13 -1.95
N ILE A 40 2.87 0.58 -1.31
CA ILE A 40 1.55 0.89 -1.85
C ILE A 40 1.58 2.32 -2.36
N SER A 41 1.57 2.48 -3.68
CA SER A 41 1.58 3.80 -4.31
C SER A 41 0.22 4.50 -4.14
N PRO A 42 0.21 5.84 -3.97
CA PRO A 42 -1.02 6.59 -3.95
C PRO A 42 -1.76 6.46 -5.30
N PRO A 43 -3.09 6.50 -5.29
CA PRO A 43 -3.86 6.46 -6.53
C PRO A 43 -3.55 7.69 -7.39
N PHE A 44 -3.65 7.55 -8.71
CA PHE A 44 -3.22 8.58 -9.66
C PHE A 44 -3.91 9.93 -9.45
N TRP A 45 -5.17 9.95 -8.99
CA TRP A 45 -5.90 11.19 -8.72
C TRP A 45 -5.39 11.97 -7.51
N ARG A 46 -4.57 11.36 -6.66
CA ARG A 46 -3.95 12.02 -5.50
C ARG A 46 -2.53 12.54 -5.80
N THR A 47 -2.11 12.49 -7.06
CA THR A 47 -0.78 12.93 -7.48
C THR A 47 -0.75 14.42 -7.83
N TRP A 48 0.40 15.06 -7.68
CA TRP A 48 0.59 16.50 -7.95
C TRP A 48 0.17 16.92 -9.37
N TRP A 49 0.57 16.15 -10.38
CA TRP A 49 0.24 16.47 -11.76
C TRP A 49 -1.27 16.43 -12.02
N PHE A 50 -2.00 15.52 -11.35
CA PHE A 50 -3.44 15.40 -11.51
C PHE A 50 -4.16 16.62 -10.92
N TYR A 51 -3.71 17.13 -9.77
CA TYR A 51 -4.18 18.40 -9.25
C TYR A 51 -3.87 19.57 -10.21
N GLY A 52 -2.70 19.54 -10.86
CA GLY A 52 -2.35 20.51 -11.91
C GLY A 52 -3.32 20.49 -13.09
N VAL A 53 -3.65 19.30 -13.60
CA VAL A 53 -4.63 19.13 -14.69
C VAL A 53 -6.00 19.66 -14.28
N ILE A 54 -6.50 19.29 -13.10
CA ILE A 54 -7.77 19.82 -12.57
C ILE A 54 -7.73 21.35 -12.49
N GLY A 55 -6.65 21.92 -11.96
CA GLY A 55 -6.50 23.37 -11.86
C GLY A 55 -6.57 24.06 -13.22
N VAL A 56 -5.85 23.57 -14.22
CA VAL A 56 -5.88 24.11 -15.59
C VAL A 56 -7.27 23.99 -16.21
N THR A 57 -7.94 22.85 -16.03
CA THR A 57 -9.31 22.65 -16.54
C THR A 57 -10.29 23.65 -15.91
N VAL A 58 -10.24 23.84 -14.58
CA VAL A 58 -11.11 24.80 -13.87
C VAL A 58 -10.85 26.23 -14.32
N ILE A 59 -9.57 26.62 -14.46
CA ILE A 59 -9.18 27.95 -14.95
C ILE A 59 -9.68 28.16 -16.38
N GLY A 60 -9.49 27.17 -17.27
CA GLY A 60 -9.95 27.23 -18.65
C GLY A 60 -11.47 27.40 -18.75
N LEU A 61 -12.24 26.68 -17.94
CA LEU A 61 -13.70 26.83 -17.88
C LEU A 61 -14.13 28.22 -17.41
N PHE A 62 -13.41 28.82 -16.44
CA PHE A 62 -13.70 30.17 -15.97
C PHE A 62 -13.48 31.23 -17.06
N PHE A 63 -12.50 31.03 -17.95
CA PHE A 63 -12.27 31.93 -19.08
C PHE A 63 -13.26 31.78 -20.25
N ILE A 64 -14.01 30.67 -20.30
CA ILE A 64 -14.98 30.38 -21.37
C ILE A 64 -16.37 30.97 -21.06
N ILE A 65 -16.67 31.24 -19.79
CA ILE A 65 -17.93 31.81 -19.29
C ILE A 65 -17.85 33.34 -19.30
#